data_AF-A0A3M2M869-F1
#
_entry.id   AF-A0A3M2M869-F1
#
_cell.length_a   1.000
_cell.length_b   1.000
_cell.length_c   1.000
_cell.angle_alpha   90.00
_cell.angle_beta   90.00
_cell.angle_gamma   90.00
#
_symmetry.space_group_name_H-M   'P 1'
#
loop_
_entity.id
_entity.type
_entity.pdbx_description
1 polymer ?
#
loop_
_entity_poly.entity_id
_entity_poly.type
_entity_poly.pdbx_seq_one_letter_code
_entity_poly.pdbx_strand_id
1 'polypeptide(L)'
;MRIRSVLGVLALAGASLFAAPSVSAAAESDPAAVVEPAAAETVAPLVTKITHAQATSRFSSSGITWSSSGGCSDRNVPTCTSFEQLNLASAQGAQTLKSASGCPLNITGGTETGHAGGTYSHWNGYKLDFGLNSCLNSYVTSAFTYIGQRGDGAALYESASGNIYARESNHWDVTYYNCGGC
;
A
#
# COMPACT_ATOMS: atom_id res chain seq x y z
N MET A 1 28.87 45.84 8.77
CA MET A 1 30.16 46.58 8.68
C MET A 1 31.29 45.55 8.58
N ARG A 2 32.07 45.54 7.47
CA ARG A 2 33.30 44.71 7.25
C ARG A 2 33.06 43.17 7.24
N ILE A 3 33.84 42.30 6.57
CA ILE A 3 34.90 42.45 5.54
C ILE A 3 35.00 41.17 4.64
N ARG A 4 35.60 41.36 3.44
CA ARG A 4 36.13 40.45 2.38
C ARG A 4 36.64 39.05 2.85
N SER A 5 36.55 37.92 2.12
CA SER A 5 36.89 37.53 0.72
C SER A 5 38.37 37.21 0.43
N VAL A 6 38.70 35.91 0.23
CA VAL A 6 39.90 35.28 -0.40
C VAL A 6 39.47 33.83 -0.80
N LEU A 7 39.78 33.13 -1.91
CA LEU A 7 40.54 33.30 -3.18
C LEU A 7 41.90 32.56 -3.32
N GLY A 8 41.95 31.49 -4.14
CA GLY A 8 43.17 30.75 -4.60
C GLY A 8 43.31 29.31 -4.06
N VAL A 9 44.10 28.39 -4.64
CA VAL A 9 44.99 28.45 -5.82
C VAL A 9 45.02 27.13 -6.61
N LEU A 10 45.16 27.28 -7.93
CA LEU A 10 45.52 26.34 -9.01
C LEU A 10 46.62 25.29 -8.72
N ALA A 11 46.58 24.14 -9.40
CA ALA A 11 47.75 23.28 -9.66
C ALA A 11 47.68 22.69 -11.09
N LEU A 12 48.83 22.62 -11.80
CA LEU A 12 48.90 22.20 -13.21
C LEU A 12 50.15 21.33 -13.46
N ALA A 13 49.95 20.09 -13.94
CA ALA A 13 50.96 19.23 -14.57
C ALA A 13 50.25 17.98 -15.18
N GLY A 14 50.74 17.34 -16.24
CA GLY A 14 51.89 17.66 -17.09
C GLY A 14 52.05 16.60 -18.19
N ALA A 15 52.27 17.04 -19.42
CA ALA A 15 52.21 16.27 -20.67
C ALA A 15 52.99 14.93 -20.74
N SER A 16 52.52 14.04 -21.61
CA SER A 16 53.38 13.43 -22.64
C SER A 16 52.55 13.03 -23.88
N LEU A 17 53.11 13.24 -25.08
CA LEU A 17 52.56 12.76 -26.34
C LEU A 17 53.42 11.61 -26.86
N PHE A 18 52.79 10.60 -27.45
CA PHE A 18 53.39 9.68 -28.40
C PHE A 18 52.48 9.57 -29.62
N ALA A 19 53.05 9.31 -30.81
CA ALA A 19 52.37 9.52 -32.08
C ALA A 19 52.51 8.36 -33.06
N ALA A 20 51.42 8.08 -33.78
CA ALA A 20 51.34 7.28 -35.01
C ALA A 20 51.64 5.76 -34.87
N PRO A 21 51.25 4.92 -35.85
CA PRO A 21 50.52 5.23 -37.09
C PRO A 21 49.08 4.68 -37.13
N SER A 22 48.27 5.27 -38.01
CA SER A 22 46.95 4.75 -38.40
C SER A 22 47.09 3.61 -39.41
N VAL A 23 46.47 2.46 -39.13
CA VAL A 23 46.21 1.40 -40.12
C VAL A 23 44.70 1.30 -40.38
N SER A 24 44.31 1.42 -41.65
CA SER A 24 42.93 1.19 -42.06
C SER A 24 42.69 -0.32 -42.21
N ALA A 25 42.02 -0.92 -41.24
CA ALA A 25 41.29 -2.18 -41.45
C ALA A 25 39.91 -1.87 -42.05
N ALA A 26 39.38 -2.77 -42.88
CA ALA A 26 38.11 -2.56 -43.55
C ALA A 26 36.92 -2.59 -42.58
N ALA A 27 35.84 -1.88 -42.91
CA ALA A 27 34.57 -2.02 -42.21
C ALA A 27 33.89 -3.33 -42.65
N GLU A 28 33.87 -4.32 -41.76
CA GLU A 28 32.89 -5.40 -41.84
C GLU A 28 31.61 -4.93 -41.16
N SER A 29 30.49 -5.01 -41.88
CA SER A 29 29.22 -4.42 -41.45
C SER A 29 28.46 -5.37 -40.52
N ASP A 30 28.76 -5.31 -39.23
CA ASP A 30 27.91 -5.91 -38.20
C ASP A 30 26.47 -5.41 -38.35
N PRO A 31 25.46 -6.30 -38.46
CA PRO A 31 24.07 -5.88 -38.46
C PRO A 31 23.74 -5.30 -37.08
N ALA A 32 23.25 -4.06 -37.05
CA ALA A 32 23.00 -3.35 -35.81
C ALA A 32 22.11 -4.18 -34.86
N ALA A 33 22.69 -4.68 -33.78
CA ALA A 33 21.95 -5.32 -32.71
C ALA A 33 20.97 -4.29 -32.14
N VAL A 34 19.68 -4.50 -32.42
CA VAL A 34 18.61 -3.69 -31.83
C VAL A 34 18.61 -3.95 -30.34
N VAL A 35 19.22 -3.02 -29.59
CA VAL A 35 19.15 -2.98 -28.14
C VAL A 35 17.73 -2.58 -27.78
N GLU A 36 16.83 -3.56 -27.72
CA GLU A 36 15.51 -3.35 -27.13
C GLU A 36 15.71 -2.79 -25.72
N PRO A 37 14.98 -1.72 -25.34
CA PRO A 37 15.07 -1.18 -24.00
C PRO A 37 14.60 -2.25 -23.03
N ALA A 38 15.53 -2.79 -22.24
CA ALA A 38 15.25 -3.84 -21.26
C ALA A 38 14.03 -3.43 -20.42
N ALA A 39 12.97 -4.22 -20.48
CA ALA A 39 11.71 -3.91 -19.82
C ALA A 39 11.98 -3.68 -18.34
N ALA A 40 11.65 -2.49 -17.84
CA ALA A 40 11.92 -2.13 -16.46
C ALA A 40 11.09 -3.05 -15.54
N GLU A 41 11.75 -4.02 -14.91
CA GLU A 41 11.09 -4.94 -13.99
C GLU A 41 10.41 -4.14 -12.88
N THR A 42 9.09 -4.19 -12.84
CA THR A 42 8.29 -3.51 -11.82
C THR A 42 8.51 -4.24 -10.50
N VAL A 43 9.50 -3.80 -9.72
CA VAL A 43 9.77 -4.30 -8.37
C VAL A 43 8.53 -4.06 -7.51
N ALA A 44 7.69 -5.08 -7.41
CA ALA A 44 6.49 -5.02 -6.60
C ALA A 44 6.89 -4.77 -5.14
N PRO A 45 6.27 -3.81 -4.44
CA PRO A 45 6.59 -3.55 -3.05
C PRO A 45 6.33 -4.82 -2.22
N LEU A 46 7.30 -5.22 -1.40
CA LEU A 46 7.23 -6.47 -0.65
C LEU A 46 6.14 -6.38 0.44
N VAL A 47 4.94 -6.88 0.12
CA VAL A 47 3.80 -6.86 1.02
C VAL A 47 3.95 -7.95 2.09
N THR A 48 4.37 -7.56 3.29
CA THR A 48 4.43 -8.46 4.45
C THR A 48 3.04 -9.01 4.77
N LYS A 49 2.90 -10.33 4.60
CA LYS A 49 1.72 -11.10 5.02
C LYS A 49 1.80 -11.46 6.49
N ILE A 50 0.65 -11.51 7.15
CA ILE A 50 0.51 -11.98 8.54
C ILE A 50 -0.54 -13.08 8.66
N THR A 51 -0.38 -13.92 9.69
CA THR A 51 -1.34 -14.97 10.02
C THR A 51 -2.53 -14.42 10.81
N HIS A 52 -3.63 -15.18 10.87
CA HIS A 52 -4.80 -14.77 11.64
C HIS A 52 -4.49 -14.55 13.14
N ALA A 53 -3.58 -15.33 13.73
CA ALA A 53 -3.13 -15.15 15.11
C ALA A 53 -2.34 -13.84 15.31
N GLN A 54 -1.49 -13.46 14.33
CA GLN A 54 -0.77 -12.19 14.36
C GLN A 54 -1.71 -10.98 14.17
N ALA A 55 -2.73 -11.11 13.33
CA ALA A 55 -3.75 -10.07 13.12
C ALA A 55 -4.61 -9.86 14.38
N THR A 56 -5.18 -10.93 14.95
CA THR A 56 -6.01 -10.88 16.17
C THR A 56 -5.25 -10.38 17.39
N SER A 57 -3.96 -10.72 17.53
CA SER A 57 -3.09 -10.14 18.56
C SER A 57 -2.94 -8.62 18.41
N ARG A 58 -2.76 -8.11 17.19
CA ARG A 58 -2.71 -6.66 16.90
C ARG A 58 -4.04 -5.98 17.19
N PHE A 59 -5.14 -6.52 16.69
CA PHE A 59 -6.48 -5.95 16.88
C PHE A 59 -6.88 -5.87 18.35
N SER A 60 -6.70 -6.95 19.10
CA SER A 60 -6.98 -6.97 20.54
C SER A 60 -6.09 -5.99 21.33
N SER A 61 -4.80 -5.85 20.98
CA SER A 61 -3.90 -4.85 21.60
C SER A 61 -4.34 -3.39 21.43
N SER A 62 -5.18 -3.10 20.43
CA SER A 62 -5.73 -1.76 20.16
C SER A 62 -7.21 -1.61 20.55
N GLY A 63 -7.85 -2.63 21.14
CA GLY A 63 -9.29 -2.58 21.43
C GLY A 63 -10.16 -2.54 20.16
N ILE A 64 -9.77 -3.30 19.15
CA ILE A 64 -10.55 -3.64 17.95
C ILE A 64 -11.09 -5.06 18.14
N THR A 65 -12.40 -5.23 17.95
CA THR A 65 -13.05 -6.55 18.02
C THR A 65 -13.30 -7.12 16.63
N TRP A 66 -13.73 -8.38 16.54
CA TRP A 66 -14.20 -8.99 15.31
C TRP A 66 -15.37 -9.94 15.58
N SER A 67 -16.13 -10.31 14.55
CA SER A 67 -17.29 -11.19 14.67
C SER A 67 -17.54 -12.00 13.39
N SER A 68 -17.48 -13.33 13.49
CA SER A 68 -17.79 -14.27 12.41
C SER A 68 -19.18 -14.86 12.57
N SER A 69 -19.96 -14.88 11.48
CA SER A 69 -21.29 -15.52 11.43
C SER A 69 -21.22 -17.05 11.49
N GLY A 70 -20.14 -17.65 10.97
CA GLY A 70 -19.82 -19.07 11.07
C GLY A 70 -19.06 -19.46 12.36
N GLY A 71 -18.71 -18.49 13.22
CA GLY A 71 -17.92 -18.75 14.44
C GLY A 71 -16.49 -19.22 14.20
N CYS A 72 -15.89 -18.87 13.06
CA CYS A 72 -14.66 -19.49 12.54
C CYS A 72 -13.74 -18.51 11.82
N SER A 73 -12.52 -18.96 11.48
CA SER A 73 -11.47 -18.15 10.85
C SER A 73 -10.77 -18.82 9.64
N ASP A 74 -11.28 -19.96 9.15
CA ASP A 74 -10.79 -20.57 7.92
C ASP A 74 -11.09 -19.67 6.71
N ARG A 75 -10.03 -19.32 5.98
CA ARG A 75 -10.10 -18.46 4.80
C ARG A 75 -10.94 -19.05 3.66
N ASN A 76 -11.08 -20.37 3.63
CA ASN A 76 -11.74 -21.09 2.54
C ASN A 76 -13.26 -21.23 2.75
N VAL A 77 -13.79 -20.69 3.85
CA VAL A 77 -15.21 -20.79 4.23
C VAL A 77 -15.81 -19.38 4.31
N PRO A 78 -16.81 -19.03 3.48
CA PRO A 78 -17.31 -17.65 3.32
C PRO A 78 -18.14 -17.10 4.49
N THR A 79 -18.36 -17.89 5.55
CA THR A 79 -18.99 -17.44 6.82
C THR A 79 -17.96 -17.21 7.93
N CYS A 80 -16.70 -17.60 7.74
CA CYS A 80 -15.63 -17.27 8.66
C CYS A 80 -15.21 -15.80 8.50
N THR A 81 -14.70 -15.20 9.58
CA THR A 81 -13.97 -13.92 9.48
C THR A 81 -12.50 -14.26 9.61
N SER A 82 -11.84 -14.42 8.46
CA SER A 82 -10.43 -14.81 8.41
C SER A 82 -9.54 -13.58 8.31
N PHE A 83 -8.33 -13.69 8.84
CA PHE A 83 -7.25 -12.70 8.67
C PHE A 83 -5.95 -13.37 8.21
N GLU A 84 -6.04 -14.59 7.68
CA GLU A 84 -4.88 -15.32 7.17
C GLU A 84 -4.41 -14.70 5.84
N GLN A 85 -3.11 -14.54 5.63
CA GLN A 85 -2.60 -13.76 4.49
C GLN A 85 -3.14 -12.31 4.42
N LEU A 86 -3.54 -11.71 5.55
CA LEU A 86 -3.82 -10.27 5.63
C LEU A 86 -2.52 -9.48 5.44
N ASN A 87 -2.58 -8.29 4.86
CA ASN A 87 -1.40 -7.42 4.76
C ASN A 87 -1.13 -6.76 6.11
N LEU A 88 0.13 -6.77 6.55
CA LEU A 88 0.56 -6.09 7.77
C LEU A 88 0.14 -4.61 7.78
N ALA A 89 0.27 -3.92 6.64
CA ALA A 89 -0.13 -2.53 6.47
C ALA A 89 -1.65 -2.32 6.64
N SER A 90 -2.50 -3.27 6.23
CA SER A 90 -3.96 -3.19 6.42
C SER A 90 -4.34 -3.41 7.89
N ALA A 91 -3.65 -4.33 8.58
CA ALA A 91 -3.83 -4.52 10.02
C ALA A 91 -3.40 -3.27 10.81
N GLN A 92 -2.24 -2.69 10.49
CA GLN A 92 -1.79 -1.42 11.07
C GLN A 92 -2.72 -0.26 10.71
N GLY A 93 -3.24 -0.21 9.50
CA GLY A 93 -4.23 0.80 9.07
C GLY A 93 -5.50 0.79 9.92
N ALA A 94 -5.99 -0.40 10.30
CA ALA A 94 -7.10 -0.52 11.25
C ALA A 94 -6.73 -0.03 12.66
N GLN A 95 -5.48 -0.27 13.12
CA GLN A 95 -4.97 0.28 14.38
C GLN A 95 -4.86 1.81 14.34
N THR A 96 -4.43 2.38 13.20
CA THR A 96 -4.40 3.84 12.96
C THR A 96 -5.80 4.43 12.95
N LEU A 97 -6.76 3.84 12.22
CA LEU A 97 -8.17 4.24 12.22
C LEU A 97 -8.75 4.22 13.64
N LYS A 98 -8.46 3.17 14.41
CA LYS A 98 -8.87 3.04 15.81
C LYS A 98 -8.32 4.18 16.68
N SER A 99 -7.03 4.49 16.54
CA SER A 99 -6.36 5.55 17.31
C SER A 99 -6.82 6.95 16.91
N ALA A 100 -7.08 7.20 15.62
CA ALA A 100 -7.43 8.52 15.09
C ALA A 100 -8.92 8.86 15.24
N SER A 101 -9.80 7.85 15.28
CA SER A 101 -11.24 8.04 15.52
C SER A 101 -11.66 7.87 16.98
N GLY A 102 -10.91 7.10 17.77
CA GLY A 102 -11.32 6.65 19.12
C GLY A 102 -12.50 5.66 19.13
N CYS A 103 -13.12 5.38 17.97
CA CYS A 103 -14.39 4.68 17.88
C CYS A 103 -14.30 3.19 18.25
N PRO A 104 -15.43 2.55 18.64
CA PRO A 104 -15.53 1.10 18.58
C PRO A 104 -15.41 0.64 17.11
N LEU A 105 -14.49 -0.29 16.86
CA LEU A 105 -14.33 -0.95 15.57
C LEU A 105 -14.58 -2.45 15.77
N ASN A 106 -15.51 -3.01 15.01
CA ASN A 106 -15.77 -4.45 14.97
C ASN A 106 -15.61 -4.96 13.55
N ILE A 107 -14.61 -5.80 13.30
CA ILE A 107 -14.33 -6.34 11.97
C ILE A 107 -15.26 -7.54 11.70
N THR A 108 -16.05 -7.49 10.63
CA THR A 108 -17.02 -8.53 10.27
C THR A 108 -16.56 -9.42 9.12
N GLY A 109 -15.68 -8.91 8.27
CA GLY A 109 -15.07 -9.59 7.13
C GLY A 109 -13.63 -9.10 6.93
N GLY A 110 -12.82 -9.85 6.19
CA GLY A 110 -11.42 -9.51 6.02
C GLY A 110 -10.76 -10.18 4.83
N THR A 111 -10.68 -11.51 4.84
CA THR A 111 -9.67 -12.22 4.03
C THR A 111 -10.16 -13.53 3.41
N GLU A 112 -11.29 -14.02 3.90
CA GLU A 112 -12.04 -15.19 3.43
C GLU A 112 -12.46 -15.14 1.95
N THR A 113 -12.89 -16.29 1.45
CA THR A 113 -13.47 -16.46 0.10
C THR A 113 -14.92 -15.93 0.02
N GLY A 114 -15.42 -15.78 -1.21
CA GLY A 114 -16.77 -15.25 -1.50
C GLY A 114 -16.79 -13.76 -1.88
N HIS A 115 -15.73 -13.03 -1.55
CA HIS A 115 -15.53 -11.63 -1.94
C HIS A 115 -15.12 -11.45 -3.41
N ALA A 116 -15.33 -10.25 -3.94
CA ALA A 116 -14.85 -9.87 -5.27
C ALA A 116 -13.31 -9.92 -5.37
N GLY A 117 -12.81 -10.47 -6.48
CA GLY A 117 -11.37 -10.55 -6.77
C GLY A 117 -10.77 -9.25 -7.33
N GLY A 118 -9.47 -9.31 -7.66
CA GLY A 118 -8.68 -8.17 -8.15
C GLY A 118 -7.49 -7.85 -7.24
N THR A 119 -6.60 -6.96 -7.70
CA THR A 119 -5.33 -6.64 -7.00
C THR A 119 -5.57 -6.23 -5.55
N TYR A 120 -6.42 -5.23 -5.32
CA TYR A 120 -6.78 -4.72 -4.01
C TYR A 120 -8.09 -5.35 -3.53
N SER A 121 -8.01 -6.60 -3.05
CA SER A 121 -9.16 -7.41 -2.63
C SER A 121 -8.98 -8.00 -1.22
N HIS A 122 -10.07 -8.53 -0.64
CA HIS A 122 -10.05 -9.32 0.59
C HIS A 122 -9.12 -10.52 0.45
N TRP A 123 -9.26 -11.29 -0.63
CA TRP A 123 -8.40 -12.43 -0.91
C TRP A 123 -6.92 -12.04 -1.04
N ASN A 124 -6.60 -10.82 -1.50
CA ASN A 124 -5.23 -10.31 -1.51
C ASN A 124 -4.82 -9.57 -0.23
N GLY A 125 -5.65 -9.57 0.82
CA GLY A 125 -5.32 -9.06 2.15
C GLY A 125 -5.31 -7.54 2.28
N TYR A 126 -5.83 -6.81 1.30
CA TYR A 126 -5.85 -5.34 1.28
C TYR A 126 -7.05 -4.72 2.01
N LYS A 127 -8.09 -5.52 2.27
CA LYS A 127 -9.41 -5.03 2.70
C LYS A 127 -9.81 -5.59 4.07
N LEU A 128 -10.62 -4.83 4.81
CA LEU A 128 -11.27 -5.24 6.06
C LEU A 128 -12.67 -4.60 6.12
N ASP A 129 -13.66 -5.38 6.52
CA ASP A 129 -15.06 -4.90 6.65
C ASP A 129 -15.37 -4.55 8.09
N PHE A 130 -15.87 -3.34 8.34
CA PHE A 130 -16.21 -2.89 9.69
C PHE A 130 -17.73 -2.77 9.86
N GLY A 131 -18.26 -3.42 10.89
CA GLY A 131 -19.65 -3.33 11.31
C GLY A 131 -20.06 -1.89 11.64
N LEU A 132 -21.21 -1.48 11.12
CA LEU A 132 -21.68 -0.11 11.21
C LEU A 132 -21.94 0.34 12.65
N ASN A 133 -21.44 1.52 13.00
CA ASN A 133 -21.79 2.21 14.23
C ASN A 133 -21.78 3.73 14.01
N SER A 134 -22.51 4.47 14.85
CA SER A 134 -22.67 5.93 14.71
C SER A 134 -21.35 6.69 14.82
N CYS A 135 -20.42 6.26 15.67
CA CYS A 135 -19.11 6.90 15.83
C CYS A 135 -18.28 6.79 14.54
N LEU A 136 -18.07 5.56 14.03
CA LEU A 136 -17.30 5.34 12.80
C LEU A 136 -17.97 6.01 11.59
N ASN A 137 -19.30 5.94 11.49
CA ASN A 137 -20.05 6.64 10.43
C ASN A 137 -19.73 8.14 10.45
N SER A 138 -19.97 8.83 11.58
CA SER A 138 -19.75 10.27 11.71
C SER A 138 -18.29 10.67 11.55
N TYR A 139 -17.34 9.85 12.01
CA TYR A 139 -15.92 10.11 11.82
C TYR A 139 -15.54 10.10 10.34
N VAL A 140 -15.85 9.01 9.62
CA VAL A 140 -15.52 8.90 8.19
C VAL A 140 -16.18 10.01 7.38
N THR A 141 -17.48 10.27 7.58
CA THR A 141 -18.21 11.26 6.77
C THR A 141 -17.92 12.72 7.11
N SER A 142 -17.11 13.01 8.14
CA SER A 142 -16.68 14.37 8.50
C SER A 142 -15.18 14.62 8.39
N ALA A 143 -14.35 13.58 8.53
CA ALA A 143 -12.88 13.70 8.47
C ALA A 143 -12.28 13.32 7.11
N PHE A 144 -12.96 12.51 6.30
CA PHE A 144 -12.45 11.99 5.03
C PHE A 144 -13.15 12.65 3.82
N THR A 145 -12.42 12.76 2.71
CA THR A 145 -12.91 13.42 1.49
C THR A 145 -13.89 12.50 0.77
N TYR A 146 -15.13 12.95 0.54
CA TYR A 146 -16.06 12.23 -0.33
C TYR A 146 -15.60 12.32 -1.80
N ILE A 147 -15.39 11.17 -2.45
CA ILE A 147 -14.85 11.08 -3.83
C ILE A 147 -15.87 10.54 -4.85
N GLY A 148 -17.11 10.28 -4.44
CA GLY A 148 -18.19 9.84 -5.34
C GLY A 148 -18.84 8.51 -4.91
N GLN A 149 -19.35 7.75 -5.88
CA GLN A 149 -19.96 6.44 -5.66
C GLN A 149 -19.28 5.37 -6.53
N ARG A 150 -19.17 4.16 -5.98
CA ARG A 150 -18.79 2.95 -6.72
C ARG A 150 -19.98 2.49 -7.58
N GLY A 151 -19.75 1.62 -8.57
CA GLY A 151 -20.76 1.17 -9.54
C GLY A 151 -21.96 0.39 -8.97
N ASP A 152 -21.91 0.02 -7.70
CA ASP A 152 -22.98 -0.59 -6.90
C ASP A 152 -23.75 0.43 -6.01
N GLY A 153 -23.39 1.72 -6.09
CA GLY A 153 -23.96 2.81 -5.31
C GLY A 153 -23.29 3.06 -3.95
N ALA A 154 -22.25 2.29 -3.57
CA ALA A 154 -21.54 2.51 -2.31
C ALA A 154 -20.82 3.87 -2.32
N ALA A 155 -21.11 4.72 -1.31
CA ALA A 155 -20.52 6.05 -1.20
C ALA A 155 -19.05 5.96 -0.76
N LEU A 156 -18.14 6.57 -1.53
CA LEU A 156 -16.70 6.46 -1.36
C LEU A 156 -16.11 7.67 -0.61
N TYR A 157 -15.30 7.40 0.40
CA TYR A 157 -14.57 8.39 1.18
C TYR A 157 -13.07 8.04 1.21
N GLU A 158 -12.20 9.02 0.98
CA GLU A 158 -10.75 8.88 0.96
C GLU A 158 -10.13 9.55 2.20
N SER A 159 -9.35 8.80 2.98
CA SER A 159 -8.59 9.37 4.11
C SER A 159 -7.45 10.27 3.60
N ALA A 160 -6.93 11.16 4.45
CA ALA A 160 -5.75 11.98 4.11
C ALA A 160 -4.46 11.18 3.80
N SER A 161 -4.51 9.86 3.93
CA SER A 161 -3.47 8.88 3.57
C SER A 161 -3.79 8.06 2.31
N GLY A 162 -4.90 8.35 1.61
CA GLY A 162 -5.31 7.69 0.37
C GLY A 162 -6.04 6.34 0.54
N ASN A 163 -6.33 5.91 1.77
CA ASN A 163 -7.10 4.68 1.99
C ASN A 163 -8.59 4.94 1.75
N ILE A 164 -9.28 3.97 1.11
CA ILE A 164 -10.65 4.16 0.60
C ILE A 164 -11.65 3.43 1.48
N TYR A 165 -12.72 4.13 1.84
CA TYR A 165 -13.80 3.69 2.70
C TYR A 165 -15.10 3.72 1.88
N ALA A 166 -15.56 2.55 1.44
CA ALA A 166 -16.80 2.37 0.72
C ALA A 166 -17.94 2.09 1.70
N ARG A 167 -18.97 2.93 1.68
CA ARG A 167 -20.15 2.78 2.52
C ARG A 167 -21.17 1.88 1.85
N GLU A 168 -21.07 0.59 2.16
CA GLU A 168 -22.10 -0.39 1.82
C GLU A 168 -23.33 -0.27 2.75
N SER A 169 -24.37 -1.05 2.46
CA SER A 169 -25.65 -0.99 3.18
C SER A 169 -25.53 -1.42 4.65
N ASN A 170 -24.75 -2.47 4.92
CA ASN A 170 -24.65 -3.15 6.22
C ASN A 170 -23.23 -3.14 6.84
N HIS A 171 -22.21 -2.65 6.15
CA HIS A 171 -20.83 -2.51 6.64
C HIS A 171 -20.08 -1.35 5.97
N TRP A 172 -18.89 -1.02 6.50
CA TRP A 172 -17.87 -0.25 5.80
C TRP A 172 -16.88 -1.21 5.17
N ASP A 173 -16.83 -1.27 3.85
CA ASP A 173 -15.75 -1.89 3.09
C ASP A 173 -14.56 -0.92 3.10
N VAL A 174 -13.41 -1.31 3.65
CA VAL A 174 -12.23 -0.45 3.72
C VAL A 174 -11.03 -1.08 3.02
N THR A 175 -10.52 -0.39 2.01
CA THR A 175 -9.33 -0.77 1.23
C THR A 175 -8.12 0.04 1.68
N TYR A 176 -7.09 -0.65 2.16
CA TYR A 176 -5.86 -0.08 2.68
C TYR A 176 -4.70 -0.24 1.69
N TYR A 177 -4.24 0.85 1.07
CA TYR A 177 -3.00 0.87 0.30
C TYR A 177 -1.77 1.05 1.20
N ASN A 178 -1.95 1.65 2.38
CA ASN A 178 -0.92 1.84 3.40
C ASN A 178 -1.52 1.87 4.82
N CYS A 179 -0.68 1.92 5.85
CA CYS A 179 -1.11 1.91 7.25
C CYS A 179 -1.56 3.28 7.83
N GLY A 180 -1.60 4.34 7.02
CA GLY A 180 -2.11 5.64 7.43
C GLY A 180 -1.18 6.52 8.29
N GLY A 181 0.12 6.22 8.34
CA GLY A 181 1.10 6.96 9.17
C GLY A 181 1.72 6.13 10.30
N CYS A 182 1.91 4.83 10.06
CA CYS A 182 2.80 3.98 10.84
C CYS A 182 4.22 3.93 10.23
#